data_AF-X6CIT7-F1
#
_entry.id   AF-X6CIT7-F1
#
_cell.length_a   1.000
_cell.length_b   1.000
_cell.length_c   1.000
_cell.angle_alpha   90.00
_cell.angle_beta   90.00
_cell.angle_gamma   90.00
#
_symmetry.space_group_name_H-M   'P 1'
#
loop_
_entity.id
_entity.type
_entity.pdbx_description
1 polymer ?
#
loop_
_entity_poly.entity_id
_entity_poly.type
_entity_poly.pdbx_seq_one_letter_code
_entity_poly.pdbx_strand_id
1 'polypeptide(L)'
;MQAAVRLFFDTFRRTGSYLAVVKEFHAKDLVFPRRLRSGAHKGELVWTELLHCRARQIIHNPRYAGAFVFGRTKNRRLPNGKYSSRQVPSEDWILLRDTHPGYISWEDYLSNLERVNGNALAWSSERHHGPAREGPALLQGLVICGACGERMSVRYHSHRKGEIPSYWCGRRPMHRGEIGLCQTIHGGALDAAIGEILIEAMTPLSIEVALGVQQELATRQEEADRLRRQHVERAKYEAELAQRRFLKVDPDNRLVADVLEADWNAKLRAVAAAQEAYDKSAAADVSVVNDTERAELMALASDFPRLWRDPRTKMKDKKRMLRLLIDDVTLTKGDTVHVDIRFVGGATRSLDLPLPKSCVVLRTTDAAVVQEIDRLIDTYTDKEIADLLNERGVRTVVTIPWTAARIGRLRHIYQLTDRRTRLLAQGLLTPEDVATRYGVVISTVHLWRRRGLLRAHPVNDRGDFLYEIPPQDLPAKFAHKLVYQVDPVIT
;
A
#
# COMPACT_ATOMS: atom_id res chain seq x y z
N MET A 1 -19.73 -34.45 16.79
CA MET A 1 -19.97 -33.04 17.17
C MET A 1 -18.67 -32.30 17.49
N GLN A 2 -17.86 -32.76 18.45
CA GLN A 2 -16.66 -32.03 18.89
C GLN A 2 -15.61 -31.81 17.78
N ALA A 3 -15.40 -32.81 16.92
CA ALA A 3 -14.48 -32.72 15.79
C ALA A 3 -14.81 -31.56 14.83
N ALA A 4 -16.08 -31.32 14.52
CA ALA A 4 -16.51 -30.22 13.65
C ALA A 4 -16.25 -28.83 14.27
N VAL A 5 -16.42 -28.70 15.59
CA VAL A 5 -16.14 -27.46 16.32
C VAL A 5 -14.63 -27.20 16.40
N ARG A 6 -13.82 -28.23 16.65
CA ARG A 6 -12.35 -28.13 16.61
C ARG A 6 -11.86 -27.73 15.22
N LEU A 7 -12.35 -28.42 14.18
CA LEU A 7 -12.02 -28.09 12.79
C LEU A 7 -12.37 -26.65 12.42
N PHE A 8 -13.49 -26.12 12.92
CA PHE A 8 -13.86 -24.72 12.75
C PHE A 8 -12.80 -23.77 13.34
N PHE A 9 -12.37 -24.00 14.58
CA PHE A 9 -11.37 -23.15 15.24
C PHE A 9 -9.98 -23.32 14.63
N ASP A 10 -9.58 -24.53 14.23
CA ASP A 10 -8.30 -24.76 13.53
C ASP A 10 -8.27 -24.06 12.17
N THR A 11 -9.37 -24.12 11.42
CA THR A 11 -9.52 -23.39 10.15
C THR A 11 -9.51 -21.88 10.38
N PHE A 12 -10.13 -21.40 11.47
CA PHE A 12 -10.08 -19.99 11.84
C PHE A 12 -8.66 -19.55 12.24
N ARG A 13 -7.93 -20.36 13.03
CA ARG A 13 -6.54 -20.09 13.43
C ARG A 13 -5.63 -19.92 12.21
N ARG A 14 -5.83 -20.76 11.18
CA ARG A 14 -5.09 -20.70 9.90
C ARG A 14 -5.49 -19.51 9.02
N THR A 15 -6.78 -19.23 8.87
CA THR A 15 -7.29 -18.26 7.89
C THR A 15 -7.52 -16.86 8.45
N GLY A 16 -7.83 -16.75 9.74
CA GLY A 16 -8.16 -15.51 10.44
C GLY A 16 -9.50 -14.88 10.03
N SER A 17 -10.38 -15.56 9.29
CA SER A 17 -11.65 -14.98 8.79
C SER A 17 -12.79 -15.98 8.87
N TYR A 18 -13.91 -15.61 9.52
CA TYR A 18 -15.09 -16.48 9.58
C TYR A 18 -15.68 -16.80 8.19
N LEU A 19 -15.53 -15.92 7.19
CA LEU A 19 -16.03 -16.16 5.85
C LEU A 19 -15.14 -17.17 5.11
N ALA A 20 -13.83 -17.14 5.37
CA ALA A 20 -12.92 -18.14 4.84
C ALA A 20 -13.24 -19.53 5.42
N VAL A 21 -13.57 -19.61 6.71
CA VAL A 21 -14.03 -20.87 7.32
C VAL A 21 -15.30 -21.39 6.63
N VAL A 22 -16.31 -20.53 6.43
CA VAL A 22 -17.56 -20.92 5.72
C VAL A 22 -17.26 -21.44 4.32
N LYS A 23 -16.43 -20.72 3.54
CA LYS A 23 -16.04 -21.13 2.18
C LYS A 23 -15.34 -22.47 2.17
N GLU A 24 -14.45 -22.73 3.12
CA GLU A 24 -13.75 -24.01 3.20
C GLU A 24 -14.68 -25.16 3.60
N PHE A 25 -15.61 -24.93 4.53
CA PHE A 25 -16.64 -25.91 4.87
C PHE A 25 -17.52 -26.24 3.67
N HIS A 26 -17.92 -25.24 2.88
CA HIS A 26 -18.72 -25.45 1.67
C HIS A 26 -17.91 -26.16 0.57
N ALA A 27 -16.65 -25.79 0.35
CA ALA A 27 -15.80 -26.42 -0.65
C ALA A 27 -15.47 -27.89 -0.35
N LYS A 28 -15.64 -28.33 0.90
CA LYS A 28 -15.43 -29.71 1.36
C LYS A 28 -16.75 -30.43 1.64
N ASP A 29 -17.89 -29.84 1.29
CA ASP A 29 -19.24 -30.36 1.55
C ASP A 29 -19.48 -30.74 3.03
N LEU A 30 -18.90 -29.99 3.97
CA LEU A 30 -18.99 -30.24 5.40
C LEU A 30 -20.18 -29.51 6.03
N VAL A 31 -20.98 -30.26 6.79
CA VAL A 31 -22.09 -29.75 7.61
C VAL A 31 -21.63 -29.41 9.03
N PHE A 32 -22.33 -28.48 9.68
CA PHE A 32 -22.02 -28.00 11.03
C PHE A 32 -23.18 -28.22 12.01
N PRO A 33 -22.90 -28.63 13.27
CA PRO A 33 -23.95 -28.89 14.25
C PRO A 33 -24.61 -27.60 14.74
N ARG A 34 -25.93 -27.53 14.67
CA ARG A 34 -26.75 -26.42 15.14
C ARG A 34 -27.90 -26.94 15.99
N ARG A 35 -28.06 -26.36 17.18
CA ARG A 35 -29.24 -26.61 18.02
C ARG A 35 -30.33 -25.59 17.68
N LEU A 36 -31.53 -26.07 17.32
CA LEU A 36 -32.66 -25.21 16.95
C LEU A 36 -33.19 -24.45 18.17
N ARG A 37 -33.43 -23.14 18.03
CA ARG A 37 -33.87 -22.26 19.13
C ARG A 37 -35.37 -21.91 19.12
N SER A 38 -36.07 -22.24 18.04
CA SER A 38 -37.47 -21.89 17.79
C SER A 38 -38.11 -22.92 16.84
N GLY A 39 -39.44 -22.96 16.78
CA GLY A 39 -40.20 -23.90 15.95
C GLY A 39 -40.55 -25.20 16.68
N ALA A 40 -41.19 -26.13 15.96
CA ALA A 40 -41.65 -27.41 16.50
C ALA A 40 -40.49 -28.29 17.03
N HIS A 41 -39.35 -28.26 16.36
CA HIS A 41 -38.13 -29.02 16.70
C HIS A 41 -37.19 -28.27 17.66
N LYS A 42 -37.73 -27.41 18.53
CA LYS A 42 -36.92 -26.58 19.43
C LYS A 42 -36.09 -27.47 20.36
N GLY A 43 -34.78 -27.22 20.38
CA GLY A 43 -33.84 -27.96 21.21
C GLY A 43 -33.18 -29.13 20.49
N GLU A 44 -33.68 -29.57 19.33
CA GLU A 44 -33.05 -30.65 18.56
C GLU A 44 -31.70 -30.21 17.96
N LEU A 45 -30.78 -31.17 17.84
CA LEU A 45 -29.48 -30.99 17.20
C LEU A 45 -29.60 -31.40 15.73
N VAL A 46 -29.44 -30.43 14.83
CA VAL A 46 -29.50 -30.64 13.38
C VAL A 46 -28.14 -30.32 12.77
N TRP A 47 -27.76 -31.08 11.75
CA TRP A 47 -26.56 -30.82 10.95
C TRP A 47 -26.98 -30.10 9.67
N THR A 48 -26.54 -28.86 9.53
CA THR A 48 -26.89 -28.02 8.38
C THR A 48 -25.64 -27.36 7.82
N GLU A 49 -25.77 -26.71 6.66
CA GLU A 49 -24.71 -25.84 6.15
C GLU A 49 -24.26 -24.79 7.20
N LEU A 50 -22.98 -24.45 7.16
CA LEU A 50 -22.39 -23.45 8.05
C LEU A 50 -22.58 -22.05 7.47
N LEU A 51 -23.54 -21.30 8.00
CA LEU A 51 -23.77 -19.92 7.57
C LEU A 51 -22.80 -18.93 8.23
N HIS A 52 -22.51 -17.83 7.52
CA HIS A 52 -21.68 -16.71 8.01
C HIS A 52 -22.16 -16.17 9.37
N CYS A 53 -23.47 -15.94 9.52
CA CYS A 53 -24.05 -15.44 10.76
C CYS A 53 -23.78 -16.38 11.93
N ARG A 54 -23.74 -17.69 11.68
CA ARG A 54 -23.44 -18.73 12.66
C ARG A 54 -21.95 -18.74 13.00
N ALA A 55 -21.07 -18.68 12.01
CA ALA A 55 -19.62 -18.58 12.22
C ALA A 55 -19.26 -17.36 13.08
N ARG A 56 -19.86 -16.19 12.79
CA ARG A 56 -19.70 -14.98 13.60
C ARG A 56 -20.16 -15.19 15.05
N GLN A 57 -21.32 -15.80 15.26
CA GLN A 57 -21.81 -16.10 16.61
C GLN A 57 -20.87 -17.03 17.39
N ILE A 58 -20.24 -18.01 16.73
CA ILE A 58 -19.33 -18.97 17.36
C ILE A 58 -18.08 -18.25 17.89
N ILE A 59 -17.44 -17.42 17.05
CA ILE A 59 -16.22 -16.70 17.42
C ILE A 59 -16.47 -15.73 18.59
N HIS A 60 -17.59 -15.00 18.59
CA HIS A 60 -17.91 -14.07 19.68
C HIS A 60 -18.56 -14.73 20.91
N ASN A 61 -18.58 -16.07 21.01
CA ASN A 61 -19.23 -16.75 22.13
C ASN A 61 -18.20 -17.33 23.12
N PRO A 62 -18.02 -16.71 24.29
CA PRO A 62 -17.04 -17.16 25.30
C PRO A 62 -17.33 -18.55 25.87
N ARG A 63 -18.54 -19.09 25.66
CA ARG A 63 -18.87 -20.47 26.03
C ARG A 63 -18.01 -21.53 25.33
N TYR A 64 -17.46 -21.23 24.16
CA TYR A 64 -16.51 -22.14 23.50
C TYR A 64 -15.14 -22.16 24.20
N ALA A 65 -14.86 -21.19 25.07
CA ALA A 65 -13.65 -21.11 25.89
C ALA A 65 -13.88 -21.52 27.36
N GLY A 66 -14.92 -22.32 27.62
CA GLY A 66 -15.22 -22.79 28.99
C GLY A 66 -15.86 -21.75 29.92
N ALA A 67 -16.14 -20.55 29.42
CA ALA A 67 -16.66 -19.46 30.24
C ALA A 67 -18.20 -19.39 30.24
N PHE A 68 -18.77 -19.19 31.42
CA PHE A 68 -20.16 -18.81 31.60
C PHE A 68 -20.28 -17.28 31.60
N VAL A 69 -21.23 -16.75 30.81
CA VAL A 69 -21.44 -15.30 30.68
C VAL A 69 -22.92 -14.95 30.76
N PHE A 70 -23.23 -13.99 31.62
CA PHE A 70 -24.55 -13.38 31.75
C PHE A 70 -24.47 -11.87 31.54
N GLY A 71 -25.57 -11.25 31.07
CA GLY A 71 -25.66 -9.80 30.89
C GLY A 71 -25.15 -9.25 29.55
N ARG A 72 -24.84 -10.10 28.56
CA ARG A 72 -24.33 -9.69 27.23
C ARG A 72 -25.22 -8.72 26.46
N THR A 73 -26.50 -8.65 26.80
CA THR A 73 -27.49 -7.88 26.06
C THR A 73 -28.49 -7.30 27.03
N LYS A 74 -28.67 -5.98 27.00
CA LYS A 74 -29.71 -5.27 27.75
C LYS A 74 -30.86 -4.98 26.79
N ASN A 75 -32.06 -5.39 27.18
CA ASN A 75 -33.28 -5.11 26.44
C ASN A 75 -34.01 -3.96 27.13
N ARG A 76 -34.37 -2.92 26.36
CA ARG A 76 -35.17 -1.79 26.83
C ARG A 76 -36.46 -1.74 26.01
N ARG A 77 -37.60 -1.62 26.68
CA ARG A 77 -38.88 -1.38 26.02
C ARG A 77 -38.95 0.09 25.58
N LEU A 78 -39.24 0.32 24.30
CA LEU A 78 -39.44 1.63 23.71
C LEU A 78 -40.90 2.11 23.94
N PRO A 79 -41.16 3.42 23.88
CA PRO A 79 -42.51 3.98 24.04
C PRO A 79 -43.54 3.44 23.03
N ASN A 80 -43.09 3.00 21.85
CA ASN A 80 -43.94 2.38 20.81
C ASN A 80 -44.23 0.88 21.05
N GLY A 81 -43.92 0.35 22.24
CA GLY A 81 -44.13 -1.05 22.60
C GLY A 81 -43.10 -2.03 22.02
N LYS A 82 -42.18 -1.60 21.16
CA LYS A 82 -41.08 -2.44 20.63
C LYS A 82 -39.96 -2.59 21.64
N TYR A 83 -39.19 -3.66 21.55
CA TYR A 83 -37.97 -3.84 22.34
C TYR A 83 -36.75 -3.39 21.54
N SER A 84 -35.94 -2.52 22.13
CA SER A 84 -34.58 -2.22 21.67
C SER A 84 -33.59 -3.09 22.44
N SER A 85 -32.72 -3.77 21.71
CA SER A 85 -31.73 -4.68 22.28
C SER A 85 -30.35 -4.11 22.01
N ARG A 86 -29.57 -3.86 23.07
CA ARG A 86 -28.20 -3.32 22.97
C ARG A 86 -27.20 -4.31 23.53
N GLN A 87 -26.12 -4.54 22.78
CA GLN A 87 -24.96 -5.28 23.27
C GLN A 87 -24.25 -4.48 24.36
N VAL A 88 -23.89 -5.17 25.44
CA VAL A 88 -23.20 -4.57 26.59
C VAL A 88 -21.69 -4.80 26.43
N PRO A 89 -20.81 -3.84 26.76
CA PRO A 89 -19.36 -4.05 26.79
C PRO A 89 -18.97 -5.21 27.70
N SER A 90 -17.86 -5.89 27.39
CA SER A 90 -17.44 -7.09 28.13
C SER A 90 -17.08 -6.85 29.60
N GLU A 91 -16.72 -5.62 29.94
CA GLU A 91 -16.39 -5.18 31.31
C GLU A 91 -17.59 -5.24 32.26
N ASP A 92 -18.80 -5.03 31.73
CA ASP A 92 -20.05 -5.05 32.50
C ASP A 92 -20.70 -6.45 32.52
N TRP A 93 -20.02 -7.47 32.01
CA TRP A 93 -20.54 -8.84 31.99
C TRP A 93 -20.30 -9.52 33.34
N ILE A 94 -21.25 -10.36 33.75
CA ILE A 94 -20.97 -11.36 34.78
C ILE A 94 -20.27 -12.52 34.06
N LEU A 95 -18.95 -12.64 34.27
CA LEU A 95 -18.08 -13.62 33.62
C LEU A 95 -17.52 -14.58 34.67
N LEU A 96 -17.82 -15.87 34.53
CA LEU A 96 -17.15 -16.95 35.26
C LEU A 96 -16.33 -17.77 34.27
N ARG A 97 -15.02 -17.88 34.50
CA ARG A 97 -14.11 -18.69 33.69
C ARG A 97 -14.12 -20.15 34.18
N ASP A 98 -13.68 -21.05 33.32
CA ASP A 98 -13.45 -22.47 33.62
C ASP A 98 -14.64 -23.21 34.26
N THR A 99 -15.86 -22.81 33.89
CA THR A 99 -17.09 -23.42 34.42
C THR A 99 -17.39 -24.77 33.76
N HIS A 100 -16.88 -25.00 32.55
CA HIS A 100 -16.98 -26.26 31.82
C HIS A 100 -15.80 -26.42 30.86
N PRO A 101 -15.49 -27.65 30.38
CA PRO A 101 -14.44 -27.86 29.39
C PRO A 101 -14.68 -27.06 28.09
N GLY A 102 -13.75 -26.17 27.77
CA GLY A 102 -13.74 -25.39 26.52
C GLY A 102 -13.30 -26.23 25.30
N TYR A 103 -13.67 -25.76 24.12
CA TYR A 103 -13.11 -26.21 22.84
C TYR A 103 -11.80 -25.50 22.49
N ILE A 104 -11.62 -24.30 23.04
CA ILE A 104 -10.43 -23.45 22.94
C ILE A 104 -10.08 -22.92 24.34
N SER A 105 -8.86 -22.45 24.54
CA SER A 105 -8.50 -21.76 25.79
C SER A 105 -9.09 -20.33 25.85
N TRP A 106 -9.01 -19.70 27.01
CA TRP A 106 -9.44 -18.31 27.17
C TRP A 106 -8.55 -17.35 26.37
N GLU A 107 -7.25 -17.61 26.34
CA GLU A 107 -6.25 -16.85 25.58
C GLU A 107 -6.51 -16.96 24.08
N ASP A 108 -6.81 -18.17 23.59
CA ASP A 108 -7.20 -18.40 22.20
C ASP A 108 -8.47 -17.60 21.84
N TYR A 109 -9.44 -17.51 22.75
CA TYR A 109 -10.65 -16.71 22.53
C TYR A 109 -10.35 -15.22 22.41
N LEU A 110 -9.52 -14.67 23.31
CA LEU A 110 -9.10 -13.27 23.24
C LEU A 110 -8.32 -12.97 21.95
N SER A 111 -7.37 -13.82 21.59
CA SER A 111 -6.60 -13.72 20.34
C SER A 111 -7.52 -13.76 19.11
N ASN A 112 -8.53 -14.63 19.11
CA ASN A 112 -9.51 -14.71 18.03
C ASN A 112 -10.33 -13.41 17.90
N LEU A 113 -10.75 -12.80 19.02
CA LEU A 113 -11.46 -11.52 19.00
C LEU A 113 -10.59 -10.38 18.48
N GLU A 114 -9.34 -10.32 18.92
CA GLU A 114 -8.37 -9.33 18.44
C GLU A 114 -8.18 -9.44 16.91
N ARG A 115 -8.03 -10.66 16.39
CA ARG A 115 -7.95 -10.91 14.94
C ARG A 115 -9.21 -10.46 14.20
N VAL A 116 -10.41 -10.67 14.77
CA VAL A 116 -11.66 -10.19 14.16
C VAL A 116 -11.72 -8.66 14.15
N ASN A 117 -11.31 -8.01 15.23
CA ASN A 117 -11.28 -6.55 15.32
C ASN A 117 -10.26 -5.95 14.33
N GLY A 118 -9.09 -6.59 14.18
CA GLY A 118 -8.09 -6.23 13.17
C GLY A 118 -8.59 -6.38 11.72
N ASN A 119 -9.62 -7.19 11.48
CA ASN A 119 -10.27 -7.35 10.18
C ASN A 119 -11.39 -6.33 9.89
N ALA A 120 -11.68 -5.40 10.82
CA ALA A 120 -12.71 -4.39 10.62
C ALA A 120 -12.43 -3.55 9.35
N LEU A 121 -13.50 -3.24 8.62
CA LEU A 121 -13.43 -2.51 7.34
C LEU A 121 -13.16 -1.02 7.53
N ALA A 122 -12.59 -0.41 6.49
CA ALA A 122 -11.88 0.87 6.47
C ALA A 122 -12.59 2.12 7.05
N TRP A 123 -13.88 2.12 7.45
CA TRP A 123 -14.57 3.35 7.87
C TRP A 123 -14.87 3.47 9.38
N SER A 124 -14.49 2.53 10.24
CA SER A 124 -14.67 2.67 11.70
C SER A 124 -13.59 3.54 12.36
N SER A 125 -13.90 4.08 13.54
CA SER A 125 -12.97 4.80 14.42
C SER A 125 -11.92 3.88 15.06
N GLU A 126 -12.20 2.59 15.17
CA GLU A 126 -11.33 1.53 15.72
C GLU A 126 -10.28 1.02 14.71
N ARG A 127 -9.90 1.86 13.74
CA ARG A 127 -9.04 1.50 12.60
C ARG A 127 -7.58 1.32 13.06
N HIS A 128 -7.08 0.09 13.07
CA HIS A 128 -5.63 -0.18 13.14
C HIS A 128 -5.04 -0.39 11.74
N HIS A 129 -5.40 -1.49 11.05
CA HIS A 129 -4.77 -1.86 9.75
C HIS A 129 -5.75 -2.37 8.68
N GLY A 130 -6.94 -2.85 9.07
CA GLY A 130 -7.87 -3.58 8.20
C GLY A 130 -7.26 -4.90 7.67
N PRO A 131 -8.01 -5.81 7.02
CA PRO A 131 -7.46 -7.10 6.58
C PRO A 131 -6.49 -6.94 5.39
N ALA A 132 -5.47 -7.79 5.30
CA ALA A 132 -4.58 -7.86 4.14
C ALA A 132 -5.39 -8.41 2.95
N ARG A 133 -5.69 -7.54 1.99
CA ARG A 133 -6.51 -7.85 0.81
C ARG A 133 -5.67 -8.00 -0.44
N GLU A 134 -6.30 -8.56 -1.46
CA GLU A 134 -5.77 -8.61 -2.82
C GLU A 134 -5.54 -7.20 -3.39
N GLY A 135 -4.83 -7.12 -4.51
CA GLY A 135 -4.46 -5.86 -5.17
C GLY A 135 -3.01 -5.42 -4.86
N PRO A 136 -2.42 -4.60 -5.74
CA PRO A 136 -0.98 -4.31 -5.74
C PRO A 136 -0.48 -3.39 -4.61
N ALA A 137 -1.36 -2.69 -3.88
CA ALA A 137 -0.96 -1.73 -2.83
C ALA A 137 -0.35 -2.43 -1.62
N LEU A 138 0.98 -2.37 -1.49
CA LEU A 138 1.72 -3.02 -0.42
C LEU A 138 1.36 -2.43 0.96
N LEU A 139 1.32 -1.11 1.07
CA LEU A 139 1.09 -0.38 2.32
C LEU A 139 -0.39 -0.20 2.67
N GLN A 140 -1.27 -1.03 2.11
CA GLN A 140 -2.71 -0.92 2.35
C GLN A 140 -3.05 -0.99 3.85
N GLY A 141 -3.57 0.13 4.36
CA GLY A 141 -4.01 0.27 5.76
C GLY A 141 -2.90 0.61 6.76
N LEU A 142 -1.65 0.74 6.30
CA LEU A 142 -0.49 1.15 7.12
C LEU A 142 -0.17 2.64 7.00
N VAL A 143 -0.60 3.27 5.91
CA VAL A 143 -0.18 4.63 5.58
C VAL A 143 -0.90 5.68 6.42
N ILE A 144 -0.14 6.59 7.00
CA ILE A 144 -0.58 7.79 7.72
C ILE A 144 -0.14 9.04 6.93
N CYS A 145 -1.02 10.03 6.83
CA CYS A 145 -0.70 11.31 6.20
C CYS A 145 0.07 12.20 7.19
N GLY A 146 1.33 12.52 6.90
CA GLY A 146 2.15 13.38 7.76
C GLY A 146 1.65 14.83 7.88
N ALA A 147 0.82 15.31 6.95
CA ALA A 147 0.24 16.66 7.02
C ALA A 147 -1.01 16.78 7.92
N CYS A 148 -1.70 15.68 8.22
CA CYS A 148 -2.94 15.74 9.02
C CYS A 148 -3.11 14.62 10.05
N GLY A 149 -2.18 13.67 10.14
CA GLY A 149 -2.24 12.53 11.05
C GLY A 149 -3.28 11.47 10.67
N GLU A 150 -4.10 11.71 9.64
CA GLU A 150 -5.14 10.77 9.24
C GLU A 150 -4.61 9.64 8.38
N ARG A 151 -5.16 8.44 8.58
CA ARG A 151 -4.82 7.26 7.78
C ARG A 151 -5.26 7.40 6.32
N MET A 152 -4.36 7.15 5.39
CA MET A 152 -4.61 7.24 3.95
C MET A 152 -5.39 6.03 3.43
N SER A 153 -6.17 6.25 2.37
CA SER A 153 -6.91 5.22 1.65
C SER A 153 -6.18 4.86 0.35
N VAL A 154 -6.48 3.69 -0.20
CA VAL A 154 -5.94 3.24 -1.49
C VAL A 154 -6.95 3.50 -2.59
N ARG A 155 -6.49 3.95 -3.75
CA ARG A 155 -7.23 3.96 -5.02
C ARG A 155 -6.40 3.23 -6.07
N TYR A 156 -7.07 2.47 -6.93
CA TYR A 156 -6.40 1.76 -8.02
C TYR A 156 -6.65 2.47 -9.34
N HIS A 157 -5.60 2.58 -10.14
CA HIS A 157 -5.66 3.14 -11.49
C HIS A 157 -5.27 2.04 -12.48
N SER A 158 -6.17 1.73 -13.41
CA SER A 158 -5.89 0.76 -14.47
C SER A 158 -4.90 1.36 -15.48
N HIS A 159 -3.78 0.68 -15.68
CA HIS A 159 -2.78 1.02 -16.70
C HIS A 159 -2.58 -0.17 -17.64
N ARG A 160 -2.03 0.07 -18.84
CA ARG A 160 -1.77 -1.01 -19.83
C ARG A 160 -0.89 -2.15 -19.29
N LYS A 161 -0.06 -1.87 -18.28
CA LYS A 161 0.86 -2.82 -17.65
C LYS A 161 0.33 -3.43 -16.34
N GLY A 162 -0.92 -3.12 -15.96
CA GLY A 162 -1.53 -3.58 -14.71
C GLY A 162 -2.12 -2.43 -13.88
N GLU A 163 -2.65 -2.77 -12.71
CA GLU A 163 -3.17 -1.79 -11.76
C GLU A 163 -2.03 -1.11 -11.00
N ILE A 164 -2.10 0.21 -10.87
CA ILE A 164 -1.15 1.00 -10.10
C ILE A 164 -1.89 1.60 -8.90
N PRO A 165 -1.42 1.35 -7.66
CA PRO A 165 -2.05 1.93 -6.49
C PRO A 165 -1.64 3.40 -6.29
N SER A 166 -2.55 4.20 -5.77
CA SER A 166 -2.30 5.52 -5.21
C SER A 166 -2.83 5.60 -3.78
N TYR A 167 -2.01 6.15 -2.90
CA TYR A 167 -2.39 6.45 -1.52
C TYR A 167 -2.90 7.88 -1.46
N TRP A 168 -4.11 8.07 -0.96
CA TRP A 168 -4.73 9.39 -0.91
C TRP A 168 -5.33 9.67 0.48
N CYS A 169 -5.19 10.90 0.92
CA CYS A 169 -5.81 11.40 2.15
C CYS A 169 -6.95 12.37 1.79
N GLY A 170 -8.17 12.00 2.14
CA GLY A 170 -9.35 12.89 2.00
C GLY A 170 -10.19 13.02 3.27
N ARG A 171 -9.75 12.42 4.38
CA ARG A 171 -10.54 12.37 5.62
C ARG A 171 -10.69 13.74 6.29
N ARG A 172 -9.59 14.48 6.43
CA ARG A 172 -9.63 15.87 6.97
C ARG A 172 -10.51 16.80 6.12
N PRO A 173 -10.34 16.90 4.79
CA PRO A 173 -11.23 17.71 3.95
C PRO A 173 -12.70 17.30 4.07
N MET A 174 -12.98 15.99 4.07
CA MET A 174 -14.35 15.46 4.22
C MET A 174 -14.98 15.83 5.57
N HIS A 175 -14.23 15.81 6.68
CA HIS A 175 -14.74 16.24 7.99
C HIS A 175 -14.97 17.76 8.09
N ARG A 176 -14.22 18.56 7.34
CA ARG A 176 -14.30 20.02 7.35
C ARG A 176 -15.19 20.59 6.23
N GLY A 177 -15.70 19.75 5.34
CA GLY A 177 -16.45 20.19 4.16
C GLY A 177 -15.59 20.92 3.12
N GLU A 178 -14.27 20.72 3.15
CA GLU A 178 -13.33 21.33 2.19
C GLU A 178 -13.34 20.56 0.86
N ILE A 179 -13.15 21.29 -0.24
CA ILE A 179 -13.07 20.70 -1.57
C ILE A 179 -11.65 20.16 -1.81
N GLY A 180 -11.57 18.90 -2.25
CA GLY A 180 -10.32 18.29 -2.68
C GLY A 180 -9.77 17.24 -1.72
N LEU A 181 -8.49 16.91 -1.93
CA LEU A 181 -7.75 15.92 -1.16
C LEU A 181 -6.60 16.61 -0.43
N CYS A 182 -6.29 16.15 0.78
CA CYS A 182 -5.15 16.65 1.55
C CYS A 182 -3.83 16.29 0.85
N GLN A 183 -3.63 15.02 0.52
CA GLN A 183 -2.44 14.55 -0.20
C GLN A 183 -2.79 13.36 -1.09
N THR A 184 -2.04 13.17 -2.18
CA THR A 184 -2.09 11.98 -3.03
C THR A 184 -0.68 11.62 -3.49
N ILE A 185 -0.31 10.36 -3.27
CA ILE A 185 1.03 9.80 -3.51
C ILE A 185 0.87 8.52 -4.32
N HIS A 186 1.67 8.36 -5.37
CA HIS A 186 1.66 7.15 -6.20
C HIS A 186 2.44 6.02 -5.51
N GLY A 187 1.84 4.83 -5.44
CA GLY A 187 2.38 3.71 -4.68
C GLY A 187 3.46 2.91 -5.42
N GLY A 188 3.64 3.08 -6.74
CA GLY A 188 4.56 2.24 -7.52
C GLY A 188 6.01 2.28 -7.02
N ALA A 189 6.64 3.47 -7.01
CA ALA A 189 8.01 3.62 -6.51
C ALA A 189 8.10 3.47 -4.99
N LEU A 190 7.06 3.90 -4.27
CA LEU A 190 6.98 3.81 -2.81
C LEU A 190 6.99 2.35 -2.33
N ASP A 191 6.10 1.52 -2.87
CA ASP A 191 5.97 0.11 -2.47
C ASP A 191 7.25 -0.67 -2.81
N ALA A 192 7.92 -0.34 -3.91
CA ALA A 192 9.20 -0.93 -4.27
C ALA A 192 10.31 -0.55 -3.28
N ALA A 193 10.42 0.74 -2.93
CA ALA A 193 11.42 1.21 -1.97
C ALA A 193 11.22 0.59 -0.58
N ILE A 194 9.98 0.50 -0.10
CA ILE A 194 9.67 -0.21 1.16
C ILE A 194 10.03 -1.69 1.08
N GLY A 195 9.76 -2.33 -0.06
CA GLY A 195 10.13 -3.72 -0.30
C GLY A 195 11.63 -3.98 -0.14
N GLU A 196 12.47 -3.11 -0.67
CA GLU A 196 13.92 -3.24 -0.52
C GLU A 196 14.40 -2.95 0.90
N ILE A 197 13.79 -1.99 1.62
CA ILE A 197 14.12 -1.74 3.03
C ILE A 197 13.81 -2.95 3.91
N LEU A 198 12.71 -3.66 3.64
CA LEU A 198 12.39 -4.89 4.38
C LEU A 198 13.41 -5.99 4.14
N ILE A 199 13.89 -6.12 2.90
CA ILE A 199 14.93 -7.10 2.55
C ILE A 199 16.23 -6.76 3.29
N GLU A 200 16.61 -5.47 3.34
CA GLU A 200 17.80 -5.01 4.05
C GLU A 200 17.68 -5.17 5.57
N ALA A 201 16.47 -4.97 6.13
CA ALA A 201 16.22 -5.11 7.56
C ALA A 201 16.17 -6.58 8.01
N MET A 202 15.78 -7.51 7.13
CA MET A 202 15.65 -8.94 7.42
C MET A 202 16.89 -9.73 7.00
N THR A 203 18.05 -9.38 7.57
CA THR A 203 19.30 -10.14 7.36
C THR A 203 19.62 -11.02 8.57
N PRO A 204 20.36 -12.14 8.38
CA PRO A 204 20.81 -12.98 9.49
C PRO A 204 21.58 -12.19 10.56
N LEU A 205 22.41 -11.22 10.14
CA LEU A 205 23.15 -10.34 11.05
C LEU A 205 22.22 -9.45 11.87
N SER A 206 21.20 -8.85 11.25
CA SER A 206 20.20 -8.05 11.95
C SER A 206 19.43 -8.88 12.99
N ILE A 207 19.10 -10.14 12.66
CA ILE A 207 18.43 -11.05 13.60
C ILE A 207 19.38 -11.46 14.73
N GLU A 208 20.66 -11.73 14.44
CA GLU A 208 21.64 -12.08 15.47
C GLU A 208 21.83 -10.97 16.51
N VAL A 209 21.92 -9.71 16.07
CA VAL A 209 21.99 -8.55 16.96
C VAL A 209 20.72 -8.44 17.81
N ALA A 210 19.53 -8.61 17.21
CA ALA A 210 18.27 -8.56 17.92
C ALA A 210 18.14 -9.68 18.98
N LEU A 211 18.56 -10.90 18.63
CA LEU A 211 18.61 -12.03 19.57
C LEU A 211 19.60 -11.79 20.71
N GLY A 212 20.75 -11.17 20.44
CA GLY A 212 21.71 -10.77 21.47
C GLY A 212 21.11 -9.81 22.49
N VAL A 213 20.37 -8.78 22.02
CA VAL A 213 19.65 -7.85 22.90
C VAL A 213 18.56 -8.57 23.70
N GLN A 214 17.80 -9.47 23.07
CA GLN A 214 16.79 -10.26 23.75
C GLN A 214 17.40 -11.14 24.85
N GLN A 215 18.57 -11.73 24.60
CA GLN A 215 19.27 -12.57 25.56
C GLN A 215 19.81 -11.75 26.76
N GLU A 216 20.27 -10.52 26.51
CA GLU A 216 20.65 -9.60 27.58
C GLU A 216 19.43 -9.19 28.43
N LEU A 217 18.29 -8.89 27.80
CA LEU A 217 17.04 -8.59 28.50
C LEU A 217 16.54 -9.79 29.33
N ALA A 218 16.62 -11.00 28.78
CA ALA A 218 16.28 -12.23 29.49
C ALA A 218 17.19 -12.44 30.71
N THR A 219 18.49 -12.21 30.56
CA THR A 219 19.45 -12.30 31.69
C THR A 219 19.10 -11.30 32.79
N ARG A 220 18.80 -10.04 32.45
CA ARG A 220 18.37 -9.02 33.42
C ARG A 220 17.02 -9.38 34.06
N GLN A 221 16.11 -10.01 33.32
CA GLN A 221 14.85 -10.52 33.87
C GLN A 221 15.09 -11.65 34.86
N GLU A 222 15.99 -12.60 34.56
CA GLU A 222 16.36 -13.68 35.49
C GLU A 222 16.99 -13.15 36.77
N GLU A 223 17.83 -12.12 36.68
CA GLU A 223 18.39 -11.44 37.86
C GLU A 223 17.29 -10.77 38.69
N ALA A 224 16.37 -10.05 38.04
CA ALA A 224 15.22 -9.43 38.70
C ALA A 224 14.31 -10.48 39.34
N ASP A 225 14.07 -11.60 38.67
CA ASP A 225 13.26 -12.72 39.20
C ASP A 225 13.93 -13.34 40.42
N ARG A 226 15.25 -13.56 40.38
CA ARG A 226 16.02 -14.05 41.54
C ARG A 226 15.88 -13.13 42.74
N LEU A 227 15.98 -11.81 42.54
CA LEU A 227 15.78 -10.82 43.61
C LEU A 227 14.36 -10.85 44.18
N ARG A 228 13.33 -11.00 43.32
CA ARG A 228 11.94 -11.13 43.78
C ARG A 228 11.72 -12.42 44.58
N ARG A 229 12.29 -13.55 44.14
CA ARG A 229 12.25 -14.82 44.91
C ARG A 229 12.90 -14.65 46.28
N GLN A 230 14.07 -14.02 46.34
CA GLN A 230 14.75 -13.74 47.62
C GLN A 230 13.92 -12.85 48.54
N HIS A 231 13.19 -11.87 47.99
CA HIS A 231 12.29 -11.01 48.77
C HIS A 231 11.13 -11.80 49.39
N VAL A 232 10.53 -12.73 48.64
CA VAL A 232 9.48 -13.64 49.14
C VAL A 232 10.04 -14.53 50.25
N GLU A 233 11.21 -15.15 50.06
CA GLU A 233 11.83 -16.02 51.06
C GLU A 233 12.20 -15.27 52.35
N ARG A 234 12.71 -14.03 52.24
CA ARG A 234 12.94 -13.18 53.41
C ARG A 234 11.66 -12.87 54.17
N ALA A 235 10.58 -12.52 53.46
CA ALA A 235 9.29 -12.24 54.09
C ALA A 235 8.75 -13.48 54.83
N LYS A 236 8.89 -14.68 54.24
CA LYS A 236 8.50 -15.95 54.89
C LYS A 236 9.30 -16.20 56.16
N TYR A 237 10.62 -16.04 56.10
CA TYR A 237 11.49 -16.21 57.26
C TYR A 237 11.14 -15.23 58.41
N GLU A 238 10.87 -13.97 58.09
CA GLU A 238 10.45 -12.98 59.09
C GLU A 238 9.09 -13.33 59.72
N ALA A 239 8.15 -13.86 58.94
CA ALA A 239 6.86 -14.34 59.44
C ALA A 239 7.00 -15.57 60.35
N GLU A 240 7.86 -16.52 59.99
CA GLU A 240 8.17 -17.68 60.83
C GLU A 240 8.86 -17.29 62.14
N LEU A 241 9.76 -16.30 62.11
CA LEU A 241 10.40 -15.78 63.31
C LEU A 241 9.39 -15.10 64.24
N ALA A 242 8.48 -14.27 63.68
CA ALA A 242 7.40 -13.64 64.43
C ALA A 242 6.45 -14.67 65.05
N GLN A 243 6.10 -15.73 64.31
CA GLN A 243 5.33 -16.86 64.80
C GLN A 243 6.00 -17.54 66.00
N ARG A 244 7.31 -17.85 65.90
CA ARG A 244 8.06 -18.47 67.00
C ARG A 244 8.14 -17.58 68.24
N ARG A 245 8.15 -16.25 68.08
CA ARG A 245 8.11 -15.30 69.20
C ARG A 245 6.75 -15.29 69.87
N PHE A 246 5.68 -15.27 69.09
CA PHE A 246 4.30 -15.35 69.60
C PHE A 246 4.05 -16.66 70.37
N LEU A 247 4.45 -17.81 69.81
CA LEU A 247 4.26 -19.13 70.44
C LEU A 247 5.07 -19.34 71.73
N LYS A 248 6.08 -18.50 72.00
CA LYS A 248 6.92 -18.58 73.21
C LYS A 248 6.45 -17.66 74.34
N VAL A 249 5.46 -16.78 74.10
CA VAL A 249 4.99 -15.85 75.12
C VAL A 249 4.14 -16.59 76.16
N ASP A 250 4.27 -16.21 77.42
CA ASP A 250 3.43 -16.74 78.49
C ASP A 250 1.98 -16.23 78.33
N PRO A 251 0.96 -17.11 78.37
CA PRO A 251 -0.45 -16.72 78.25
C PRO A 251 -0.91 -15.65 79.24
N ASP A 252 -0.28 -15.54 80.41
CA ASP A 252 -0.65 -14.54 81.42
C ASP A 252 -0.24 -13.10 81.02
N ASN A 253 0.69 -12.95 80.07
CA ASN A 253 1.15 -11.66 79.55
C ASN A 253 0.34 -11.18 78.35
N ARG A 254 -0.97 -10.98 78.55
CA ARG A 254 -1.96 -10.69 77.51
C ARG A 254 -1.61 -9.52 76.58
N LEU A 255 -1.14 -8.40 77.13
CA LEU A 255 -0.73 -7.22 76.35
C LEU A 255 0.45 -7.51 75.41
N VAL A 256 1.38 -8.38 75.81
CA VAL A 256 2.55 -8.76 74.99
C VAL A 256 2.11 -9.74 73.89
N ALA A 257 1.20 -10.66 74.22
CA ALA A 257 0.61 -11.58 73.25
C ALA A 257 -0.14 -10.83 72.13
N ASP A 258 -0.97 -9.84 72.48
CA ASP A 258 -1.72 -9.04 71.50
C ASP A 258 -0.81 -8.28 70.54
N VAL A 259 0.31 -7.72 71.04
CA VAL A 259 1.31 -7.03 70.21
C VAL A 259 2.06 -7.99 69.29
N LEU A 260 2.45 -9.17 69.79
CA LEU A 260 3.14 -10.18 68.99
C LEU A 260 2.22 -10.83 67.96
N GLU A 261 0.93 -10.99 68.26
CA GLU A 261 -0.08 -11.45 67.31
C GLU A 261 -0.27 -10.41 66.19
N ALA A 262 -0.35 -9.12 66.54
CA ALA A 262 -0.44 -8.04 65.56
C ALA A 262 0.79 -7.97 64.65
N ASP A 263 2.00 -8.14 65.21
CA ASP A 263 3.26 -8.23 64.44
C ASP A 263 3.28 -9.44 63.51
N TRP A 264 2.91 -10.64 64.00
CA TRP A 264 2.84 -11.84 63.18
C TRP A 264 1.82 -11.70 62.03
N ASN A 265 0.62 -11.17 62.32
CA ASN A 265 -0.38 -10.87 61.30
C ASN A 265 0.11 -9.85 60.27
N ALA A 266 0.87 -8.84 60.69
CA ALA A 266 1.48 -7.88 59.77
C ALA A 266 2.53 -8.56 58.85
N LYS A 267 3.36 -9.46 59.40
CA LYS A 267 4.34 -10.23 58.60
C LYS A 267 3.67 -11.22 57.64
N LEU A 268 2.57 -11.86 58.02
CA LEU A 268 1.78 -12.71 57.11
C LEU A 268 1.19 -11.91 55.94
N ARG A 269 0.68 -10.70 56.17
CA ARG A 269 0.23 -9.81 55.09
C ARG A 269 1.37 -9.40 54.16
N ALA A 270 2.56 -9.17 54.71
CA ALA A 270 3.75 -8.85 53.89
C ALA A 270 4.18 -10.02 52.99
N VAL A 271 4.09 -11.27 53.48
CA VAL A 271 4.30 -12.47 52.65
C VAL A 271 3.28 -12.55 51.52
N ALA A 272 1.99 -12.37 51.83
CA ALA A 272 0.92 -12.40 50.83
C ALA A 272 1.13 -11.33 49.74
N ALA A 273 1.48 -10.10 50.14
CA ALA A 273 1.76 -9.01 49.20
C ALA A 273 3.01 -9.29 48.32
N ALA A 274 4.07 -9.85 48.91
CA ALA A 274 5.28 -10.22 48.17
C ALA A 274 5.02 -11.35 47.16
N GLN A 275 4.22 -12.36 47.55
CA GLN A 275 3.84 -13.46 46.68
C GLN A 275 2.94 -12.99 45.53
N GLU A 276 1.95 -12.13 45.81
CA GLU A 276 1.08 -11.58 44.78
C GLU A 276 1.86 -10.73 43.76
N ALA A 277 2.83 -9.95 44.21
CA ALA A 277 3.70 -9.16 43.33
C ALA A 277 4.61 -10.05 42.46
N TYR A 278 5.09 -11.17 43.03
CA TYR A 278 5.85 -12.18 42.29
C TYR A 278 4.98 -12.86 41.23
N ASP A 279 3.80 -13.36 41.60
CA ASP A 279 2.89 -14.08 40.70
C ASP A 279 2.41 -13.19 39.55
N LYS A 280 2.13 -11.91 39.82
CA LYS A 280 1.79 -10.91 38.80
C LYS A 280 2.91 -10.68 37.79
N SER A 281 4.17 -10.69 38.26
CA SER A 281 5.33 -10.49 37.39
C SER A 281 5.68 -11.76 36.61
N ALA A 282 5.62 -12.93 37.26
CA ALA A 282 5.86 -14.23 36.65
C ALA A 282 4.82 -14.57 35.56
N ALA A 283 3.57 -14.13 35.72
CA ALA A 283 2.54 -14.28 34.69
C ALA A 283 2.77 -13.39 33.45
N ALA A 284 3.58 -12.33 33.57
CA ALA A 284 3.93 -11.43 32.47
C ALA A 284 5.21 -11.86 31.73
N ASP A 285 6.07 -12.66 32.37
CA ASP A 285 7.35 -13.10 31.83
C ASP A 285 7.19 -14.47 31.11
N VAL A 286 6.89 -14.43 29.80
CA VAL A 286 7.01 -15.59 28.90
C VAL A 286 7.59 -15.15 27.55
N SER A 287 8.86 -15.45 27.30
CA SER A 287 9.35 -16.36 26.25
C SER A 287 10.85 -16.11 26.00
N VAL A 288 11.69 -17.03 26.44
CA VAL A 288 13.06 -17.12 25.96
C VAL A 288 13.00 -17.92 24.65
N VAL A 289 13.56 -17.36 23.58
CA VAL A 289 13.65 -18.05 22.29
C VAL A 289 14.62 -19.22 22.44
N ASN A 290 14.16 -20.43 22.14
CA ASN A 290 14.98 -21.63 22.23
C ASN A 290 15.98 -21.71 21.06
N ASP A 291 17.06 -22.49 21.22
CA ASP A 291 18.08 -22.64 20.16
C ASP A 291 17.51 -23.18 18.84
N THR A 292 16.49 -24.05 18.90
CA THR A 292 15.78 -24.53 17.71
C THR A 292 15.02 -23.40 17.01
N GLU A 293 14.33 -22.55 17.77
CA GLU A 293 13.61 -21.38 17.23
C GLU A 293 14.57 -20.35 16.65
N ARG A 294 15.74 -20.17 17.28
CA ARG A 294 16.84 -19.34 16.74
C ARG A 294 17.32 -19.84 15.39
N ALA A 295 17.53 -21.14 15.24
CA ALA A 295 17.96 -21.74 13.97
C ALA A 295 16.88 -21.58 12.88
N GLU A 296 15.61 -21.77 13.21
CA GLU A 296 14.49 -21.55 12.30
C GLU A 296 14.37 -20.08 11.86
N LEU A 297 14.54 -19.13 12.79
CA LEU A 297 14.55 -17.70 12.48
C LEU A 297 15.70 -17.31 11.55
N MET A 298 16.91 -17.85 11.77
CA MET A 298 18.06 -17.62 10.90
C MET A 298 17.86 -18.18 9.49
N ALA A 299 17.27 -19.37 9.37
CA ALA A 299 16.90 -19.94 8.08
C ALA A 299 15.85 -19.07 7.37
N LEU A 300 14.84 -18.60 8.10
CA LEU A 300 13.80 -17.72 7.56
C LEU A 300 14.38 -16.38 7.07
N ALA A 301 15.32 -15.79 7.81
CA ALA A 301 16.00 -14.55 7.41
C ALA A 301 16.74 -14.71 6.09
N SER A 302 17.43 -15.84 5.93
CA SER A 302 18.20 -16.16 4.73
C SER A 302 17.30 -16.39 3.52
N ASP A 303 16.12 -16.98 3.74
CA ASP A 303 15.14 -17.26 2.69
C ASP A 303 14.20 -16.10 2.36
N PHE A 304 14.08 -15.11 3.26
CA PHE A 304 13.14 -14.00 3.11
C PHE A 304 13.31 -13.21 1.80
N PRO A 305 14.53 -12.81 1.38
CA PRO A 305 14.71 -12.08 0.11
C PRO A 305 14.23 -12.89 -1.10
N ARG A 306 14.49 -14.20 -1.10
CA ARG A 306 14.06 -15.12 -2.15
C ARG A 306 12.54 -15.22 -2.20
N LEU A 307 11.90 -15.42 -1.05
CA LEU A 307 10.44 -15.49 -0.94
C LEU A 307 9.76 -14.17 -1.34
N TRP A 308 10.32 -13.04 -0.90
CA TRP A 308 9.78 -11.71 -1.19
C TRP A 308 9.85 -11.36 -2.68
N ARG A 309 10.93 -11.74 -3.36
CA ARG A 309 11.12 -11.49 -4.79
C ARG A 309 10.44 -12.53 -5.70
N ASP A 310 10.03 -13.70 -5.19
CA ASP A 310 9.33 -14.72 -5.98
C ASP A 310 8.01 -14.16 -6.57
N PRO A 311 7.83 -14.18 -7.91
CA PRO A 311 6.59 -13.76 -8.56
C PRO A 311 5.34 -14.56 -8.15
N ARG A 312 5.52 -15.80 -7.66
CA ARG A 312 4.43 -16.67 -7.19
C ARG A 312 3.92 -16.26 -5.80
N THR A 313 4.70 -15.48 -5.05
CA THR A 313 4.28 -14.95 -3.75
C THR A 313 3.18 -13.93 -3.95
N LYS A 314 1.95 -14.30 -3.55
CA LYS A 314 0.78 -13.44 -3.73
C LYS A 314 0.96 -12.15 -2.95
N MET A 315 0.48 -11.04 -3.52
CA MET A 315 0.57 -9.74 -2.87
C MET A 315 -0.12 -9.71 -1.49
N LYS A 316 -1.19 -10.50 -1.32
CA LYS A 316 -1.83 -10.69 -0.02
C LYS A 316 -0.85 -11.21 1.05
N ASP A 317 0.02 -12.15 0.69
CA ASP A 317 0.99 -12.74 1.62
C ASP A 317 2.15 -11.76 1.89
N LYS A 318 2.60 -10.99 0.88
CA LYS A 318 3.56 -9.88 1.07
C LYS A 318 3.05 -8.85 2.09
N LYS A 319 1.77 -8.45 1.97
CA LYS A 319 1.13 -7.55 2.95
C LYS A 319 1.04 -8.15 4.36
N ARG A 320 0.84 -9.48 4.48
CA ARG A 320 0.83 -10.15 5.80
C ARG A 320 2.21 -10.11 6.43
N MET A 321 3.25 -10.46 5.68
CA MET A 321 4.64 -10.41 6.15
C MET A 321 5.04 -8.98 6.54
N LEU A 322 4.73 -8.00 5.70
CA LEU A 322 4.97 -6.57 5.96
C LEU A 322 4.42 -6.12 7.32
N ARG A 323 3.21 -6.55 7.67
CA ARG A 323 2.53 -6.14 8.90
C ARG A 323 3.04 -6.83 10.16
N LEU A 324 3.89 -7.84 10.02
CA LEU A 324 4.63 -8.40 11.15
C LEU A 324 5.88 -7.57 11.47
N LEU A 325 6.35 -6.78 10.49
CA LEU A 325 7.61 -6.03 10.57
C LEU A 325 7.38 -4.53 10.75
N ILE A 326 6.30 -3.98 10.19
CA ILE A 326 6.00 -2.54 10.18
C ILE A 326 4.68 -2.26 10.89
N ASP A 327 4.70 -1.32 11.83
CA ASP A 327 3.53 -0.80 12.52
C ASP A 327 2.77 0.21 11.66
N ASP A 328 3.47 1.20 11.10
CA ASP A 328 2.91 2.18 10.19
C ASP A 328 3.98 2.85 9.32
N VAL A 329 3.51 3.55 8.28
CA VAL A 329 4.34 4.37 7.40
C VAL A 329 3.71 5.75 7.29
N THR A 330 4.43 6.78 7.71
CA THR A 330 3.99 8.17 7.57
C THR A 330 4.54 8.76 6.29
N LEU A 331 3.67 9.36 5.48
CA LEU A 331 4.03 9.98 4.21
C LEU A 331 3.77 11.47 4.22
N THR A 332 4.76 12.26 3.83
CA THR A 332 4.65 13.71 3.68
C THR A 332 5.08 14.11 2.28
N LYS A 333 4.16 14.74 1.53
CA LYS A 333 4.43 15.26 0.19
C LYS A 333 4.92 16.72 0.26
N GLY A 334 6.16 16.96 -0.15
CA GLY A 334 6.76 18.28 -0.45
C GLY A 334 7.31 18.29 -1.88
N ASP A 335 8.55 18.78 -2.05
CA ASP A 335 9.31 18.66 -3.31
C ASP A 335 9.72 17.21 -3.61
N THR A 336 9.95 16.44 -2.54
CA THR A 336 10.07 14.98 -2.52
C THR A 336 8.93 14.38 -1.69
N VAL A 337 8.77 13.06 -1.75
CA VAL A 337 7.94 12.30 -0.82
C VAL A 337 8.82 11.83 0.32
N HIS A 338 8.67 12.45 1.48
CA HIS A 338 9.31 12.00 2.72
C HIS A 338 8.52 10.81 3.27
N VAL A 339 9.24 9.75 3.64
CA VAL A 339 8.67 8.49 4.11
C VAL A 339 9.32 8.14 5.43
N ASP A 340 8.54 8.12 6.50
CA ASP A 340 8.94 7.64 7.81
C ASP A 340 8.33 6.26 8.06
N ILE A 341 9.16 5.30 8.40
CA ILE A 341 8.79 3.90 8.63
C ILE A 341 8.98 3.61 10.11
N ARG A 342 7.93 3.09 10.75
CA ARG A 342 8.00 2.61 12.12
C ARG A 342 7.90 1.10 12.15
N PHE A 343 8.95 0.44 12.60
CA PHE A 343 8.99 -1.01 12.76
C PHE A 343 8.30 -1.44 14.05
N VAL A 344 7.79 -2.67 14.04
CA VAL A 344 7.34 -3.35 15.25
C VAL A 344 8.53 -3.45 16.19
N GLY A 345 8.41 -2.90 17.41
CA GLY A 345 9.51 -2.73 18.35
C GLY A 345 10.08 -1.31 18.44
N GLY A 346 9.53 -0.37 17.67
CA GLY A 346 9.77 1.08 17.85
C GLY A 346 10.96 1.66 17.09
N ALA A 347 11.76 0.85 16.39
CA ALA A 347 12.80 1.35 15.51
C ALA A 347 12.20 2.18 14.35
N THR A 348 12.89 3.24 13.95
CA THR A 348 12.45 4.12 12.86
C THR A 348 13.48 4.23 11.76
N ARG A 349 13.02 4.37 10.51
CA ARG A 349 13.84 4.71 9.35
C ARG A 349 13.11 5.74 8.51
N SER A 350 13.86 6.68 7.94
CA SER A 350 13.33 7.72 7.06
C SER A 350 14.05 7.71 5.73
N LEU A 351 13.33 8.03 4.65
CA LEU A 351 13.91 8.20 3.31
C LEU A 351 13.12 9.24 2.50
N ASP A 352 13.76 9.77 1.47
CA ASP A 352 13.12 10.68 0.51
C ASP A 352 13.03 10.04 -0.88
N LEU A 353 11.83 10.06 -1.45
CA LEU A 353 11.59 9.59 -2.82
C LEU A 353 11.31 10.76 -3.75
N PRO A 354 11.87 10.75 -4.98
CA PRO A 354 11.52 11.76 -5.97
C PRO A 354 10.05 11.64 -6.37
N LEU A 355 9.41 12.78 -6.61
CA LEU A 355 8.05 12.78 -7.14
C LEU A 355 8.02 12.18 -8.56
N PRO A 356 6.95 11.45 -8.92
CA PRO A 356 6.72 11.08 -10.31
C PRO A 356 6.68 12.33 -11.18
N LYS A 357 7.43 12.31 -12.29
CA LYS A 357 7.41 13.39 -13.27
C LYS A 357 5.98 13.62 -13.74
N SER A 358 5.59 14.89 -13.90
CA SER A 358 4.25 15.22 -14.38
C SER A 358 4.02 14.68 -15.79
N CYS A 359 2.76 14.47 -16.16
CA CYS A 359 2.42 14.01 -17.52
C CYS A 359 2.92 14.98 -18.60
N VAL A 360 3.02 16.27 -18.26
CA VAL A 360 3.59 17.31 -19.13
C VAL A 360 5.06 17.02 -19.34
N VAL A 361 5.86 16.93 -18.27
CA VAL A 361 7.30 16.65 -18.35
C VAL A 361 7.58 15.32 -19.06
N LEU A 362 6.80 14.28 -18.78
CA LEU A 362 6.94 12.97 -19.45
C LEU A 362 6.54 12.97 -20.94
N ARG A 363 5.84 14.00 -21.41
CA ARG A 363 5.41 14.14 -22.81
C ARG A 363 6.10 15.30 -23.54
N THR A 364 6.86 16.12 -22.82
CA THR A 364 7.69 17.19 -23.38
C THR A 364 8.78 16.57 -24.24
N THR A 365 8.87 17.02 -25.49
CA THR A 365 9.91 16.55 -26.41
C THR A 365 11.25 17.18 -26.03
N ASP A 366 12.33 16.40 -26.13
CA ASP A 366 13.68 16.87 -25.81
C ASP A 366 14.04 18.09 -26.66
N ALA A 367 14.65 19.09 -26.01
CA ALA A 367 14.99 20.36 -26.65
C ALA A 367 15.89 20.18 -27.89
N ALA A 368 16.77 19.18 -27.89
CA ALA A 368 17.62 18.84 -29.03
C ALA A 368 16.80 18.41 -30.26
N VAL A 369 15.73 17.63 -30.07
CA VAL A 369 14.84 17.21 -31.17
C VAL A 369 14.03 18.39 -31.68
N VAL A 370 13.60 19.30 -30.80
CA VAL A 370 12.91 20.54 -31.21
C VAL A 370 13.83 21.42 -32.05
N GLN A 371 15.09 21.61 -31.64
CA GLN A 371 16.09 22.37 -32.41
C GLN A 371 16.43 21.71 -33.75
N GLU A 372 16.49 20.38 -33.81
CA GLU A 372 16.72 19.68 -35.07
C GLU A 372 15.53 19.86 -36.02
N ILE A 373 14.29 19.72 -35.53
CA ILE A 373 13.08 20.03 -36.32
C ILE A 373 13.14 21.48 -36.81
N ASP A 374 13.51 22.42 -35.94
CA ASP A 374 13.63 23.83 -36.27
C ASP A 374 14.59 24.07 -37.45
N ARG A 375 15.75 23.42 -37.47
CA ARG A 375 16.69 23.50 -38.62
C ARG A 375 16.14 22.85 -39.88
N LEU A 376 15.47 21.69 -39.75
CA LEU A 376 14.98 20.95 -40.91
C LEU A 376 13.82 21.66 -41.64
N ILE A 377 13.08 22.55 -40.96
CA ILE A 377 12.02 23.37 -41.58
C ILE A 377 12.55 24.23 -42.73
N ASP A 378 13.84 24.59 -42.73
CA ASP A 378 14.44 25.39 -43.81
C ASP A 378 14.57 24.59 -45.11
N THR A 379 14.70 23.27 -45.04
CA THR A 379 14.94 22.41 -46.22
C THR A 379 13.76 21.50 -46.58
N TYR A 380 13.03 20.97 -45.60
CA TYR A 380 12.05 19.90 -45.77
C TYR A 380 10.63 20.32 -45.36
N THR A 381 9.60 19.68 -45.93
CA THR A 381 8.21 19.81 -45.47
C THR A 381 7.94 19.02 -44.18
N ASP A 382 6.81 19.28 -43.50
CA ASP A 382 6.50 18.58 -42.24
C ASP A 382 6.41 17.06 -42.40
N LYS A 383 5.95 16.55 -43.56
CA LYS A 383 5.99 15.10 -43.87
C LYS A 383 7.43 14.61 -44.10
N GLU A 384 8.21 15.31 -44.90
CA GLU A 384 9.61 14.94 -45.16
C GLU A 384 10.45 14.96 -43.88
N ILE A 385 10.22 15.92 -42.98
CA ILE A 385 10.84 15.97 -41.64
C ILE A 385 10.44 14.73 -40.83
N ALA A 386 9.15 14.38 -40.85
CA ALA A 386 8.68 13.20 -40.13
C ALA A 386 9.31 11.91 -40.66
N ASP A 387 9.40 11.76 -41.99
CA ASP A 387 10.00 10.61 -42.66
C ASP A 387 11.50 10.53 -42.35
N LEU A 388 12.23 11.66 -42.47
CA LEU A 388 13.65 11.75 -42.16
C LEU A 388 13.97 11.41 -40.69
N LEU A 389 13.18 11.90 -39.73
CA LEU A 389 13.36 11.56 -38.32
C LEU A 389 13.11 10.07 -38.06
N ASN A 390 12.10 9.49 -38.72
CA ASN A 390 11.79 8.07 -38.61
C ASN A 390 12.89 7.19 -39.23
N GLU A 391 13.47 7.59 -40.36
CA GLU A 391 14.61 6.93 -41.02
C GLU A 391 15.87 6.97 -40.16
N ARG A 392 16.13 8.11 -39.49
CA ARG A 392 17.23 8.27 -38.52
C ARG A 392 17.01 7.52 -37.20
N GLY A 393 15.90 6.80 -37.05
CA GLY A 393 15.56 6.06 -35.84
C GLY A 393 15.09 6.93 -34.66
N VAL A 394 14.92 8.24 -34.87
CA VAL A 394 14.44 9.17 -33.85
C VAL A 394 12.93 8.98 -33.68
N ARG A 395 12.51 8.63 -32.46
CA ARG A 395 11.08 8.44 -32.12
C ARG A 395 10.59 9.58 -31.23
N THR A 396 9.27 9.72 -31.17
CA THR A 396 8.65 10.61 -30.18
C THR A 396 8.91 10.09 -28.75
N VAL A 397 8.67 10.94 -27.74
CA VAL A 397 8.84 10.60 -26.30
C VAL A 397 8.05 9.35 -25.88
N VAL A 398 6.92 9.11 -26.53
CA VAL A 398 6.05 7.93 -26.32
C VAL A 398 6.38 6.78 -27.30
N THR A 399 7.61 6.76 -27.83
CA THR A 399 8.23 5.73 -28.68
C THR A 399 7.47 5.36 -29.96
N ILE A 400 6.59 6.24 -30.43
CA ILE A 400 5.82 6.08 -31.66
C ILE A 400 6.43 6.91 -32.81
N PRO A 401 6.20 6.51 -34.07
CA PRO A 401 6.72 7.23 -35.24
C PRO A 401 6.24 8.68 -35.31
N TRP A 402 7.07 9.54 -35.92
CA TRP A 402 6.69 10.89 -36.28
C TRP A 402 5.68 10.89 -37.43
N THR A 403 4.79 11.88 -37.43
CA THR A 403 3.84 12.14 -38.53
C THR A 403 3.81 13.64 -38.80
N ALA A 404 3.46 14.05 -40.03
CA ALA A 404 3.35 15.47 -40.39
C ALA A 404 2.45 16.26 -39.41
N ALA A 405 1.33 15.67 -38.98
CA ALA A 405 0.42 16.27 -38.00
C ALA A 405 1.01 16.41 -36.58
N ARG A 406 2.01 15.60 -36.20
CA ARG A 406 2.75 15.77 -34.93
C ARG A 406 3.80 16.88 -35.06
N ILE A 407 4.52 16.92 -36.18
CA ILE A 407 5.49 17.99 -36.46
C ILE A 407 4.79 19.35 -36.49
N GLY A 408 3.68 19.48 -37.22
CA GLY A 408 2.89 20.72 -37.25
C GLY A 408 2.36 21.14 -35.88
N ARG A 409 1.87 20.19 -35.06
CA ARG A 409 1.46 20.48 -33.67
C ARG A 409 2.62 20.92 -32.79
N LEU A 410 3.78 20.26 -32.91
CA LEU A 410 4.97 20.60 -32.15
C LEU A 410 5.45 22.01 -32.52
N ARG A 411 5.51 22.33 -33.81
CA ARG A 411 5.82 23.68 -34.28
C ARG A 411 4.90 24.73 -33.69
N HIS A 412 3.60 24.46 -33.60
CA HIS A 412 2.66 25.40 -32.98
C HIS A 412 2.88 25.57 -31.47
N ILE A 413 3.13 24.46 -30.75
CA ILE A 413 3.41 24.47 -29.30
C ILE A 413 4.68 25.26 -28.97
N TYR A 414 5.74 25.08 -29.76
CA TYR A 414 7.04 25.74 -29.57
C TYR A 414 7.19 27.04 -30.39
N GLN A 415 6.11 27.49 -31.05
CA GLN A 415 6.07 28.71 -31.86
C GLN A 415 7.18 28.82 -32.92
N LEU A 416 7.53 27.69 -33.54
CA LEU A 416 8.55 27.66 -34.61
C LEU A 416 8.00 28.32 -35.88
N THR A 417 8.76 29.26 -36.44
CA THR A 417 8.40 29.96 -37.68
C THR A 417 8.16 28.97 -38.81
N ASP A 418 7.03 29.11 -39.51
CA ASP A 418 6.65 28.18 -40.54
C ASP A 418 7.48 28.30 -41.82
N ARG A 419 7.59 27.19 -42.55
CA ARG A 419 8.36 27.09 -43.79
C ARG A 419 7.98 28.16 -44.82
N ARG A 420 6.70 28.50 -44.98
CA ARG A 420 6.28 29.53 -45.95
C ARG A 420 6.92 30.86 -45.59
N THR A 421 6.78 31.27 -44.33
CA THR A 421 7.35 32.52 -43.83
C THR A 421 8.87 32.56 -43.98
N ARG A 422 9.56 31.45 -43.72
CA ARG A 422 11.02 31.36 -43.89
C ARG A 422 11.47 31.48 -45.35
N LEU A 423 10.80 30.78 -46.26
CA LEU A 423 11.11 30.85 -47.70
C LEU A 423 10.81 32.24 -48.28
N LEU A 424 9.74 32.89 -47.84
CA LEU A 424 9.45 34.28 -48.21
C LEU A 424 10.54 35.24 -47.69
N ALA A 425 11.01 35.03 -46.45
CA ALA A 425 12.11 35.82 -45.87
C ALA A 425 13.44 35.60 -46.60
N GLN A 426 13.64 34.43 -47.23
CA GLN A 426 14.78 34.14 -48.11
C GLN A 426 14.64 34.79 -49.51
N GLY A 427 13.54 35.48 -49.79
CA GLY A 427 13.31 36.19 -51.05
C GLY A 427 12.65 35.36 -52.14
N LEU A 428 12.14 34.16 -51.82
CA LEU A 428 11.36 33.37 -52.77
C LEU A 428 9.98 34.02 -52.98
N LEU A 429 9.47 33.93 -54.21
CA LEU A 429 8.24 34.59 -54.63
C LEU A 429 7.05 33.63 -54.65
N THR A 430 5.86 34.19 -54.41
CA THR A 430 4.60 33.47 -54.60
C THR A 430 4.29 33.25 -56.09
N PRO A 431 3.46 32.26 -56.46
CA PRO A 431 3.01 32.10 -57.84
C PRO A 431 2.43 33.39 -58.44
N GLU A 432 1.72 34.18 -57.63
CA GLU A 432 1.10 35.46 -57.99
C GLU A 432 2.17 36.53 -58.28
N ASP A 433 3.20 36.62 -57.44
CA ASP A 433 4.29 37.58 -57.61
C ASP A 433 5.11 37.25 -58.87
N VAL A 434 5.38 35.97 -59.12
CA VAL A 434 6.07 35.53 -60.35
C VAL A 434 5.23 35.82 -61.59
N ALA A 435 3.93 35.52 -61.53
CA ALA A 435 2.99 35.80 -62.61
C ALA A 435 2.96 37.29 -62.96
N THR A 436 2.89 38.15 -61.94
CA THR A 436 2.91 39.60 -62.06
C THR A 436 4.23 40.09 -62.64
N ARG A 437 5.36 39.58 -62.13
CA ARG A 437 6.71 39.98 -62.57
C ARG A 437 6.96 39.69 -64.05
N TYR A 438 6.47 38.55 -64.56
CA TYR A 438 6.70 38.13 -65.95
C TYR A 438 5.51 38.40 -66.89
N GLY A 439 4.42 39.01 -66.42
CA GLY A 439 3.23 39.31 -67.24
C GLY A 439 2.52 38.07 -67.79
N VAL A 440 2.56 36.97 -67.02
CA VAL A 440 1.96 35.67 -67.38
C VAL A 440 0.86 35.29 -66.39
N VAL A 441 0.02 34.33 -66.77
CA VAL A 441 -0.99 33.75 -65.86
C VAL A 441 -0.34 32.70 -64.96
N ILE A 442 -0.91 32.47 -63.76
CA ILE A 442 -0.40 31.51 -62.75
C ILE A 442 -0.25 30.09 -63.34
N SER A 443 -1.14 29.68 -64.25
CA SER A 443 -1.05 28.38 -64.94
C SER A 443 0.24 28.22 -65.76
N THR A 444 0.76 29.32 -66.32
CA THR A 444 2.05 29.36 -67.03
C THR A 444 3.21 29.19 -66.06
N VAL A 445 3.15 29.78 -64.86
CA VAL A 445 4.16 29.60 -63.81
C VAL A 445 4.24 28.13 -63.39
N HIS A 446 3.09 27.48 -63.16
CA HIS A 446 3.04 26.03 -62.87
C HIS A 446 3.54 25.17 -64.05
N LEU A 447 3.29 25.59 -65.30
CA LEU A 447 3.83 24.92 -66.48
C LEU A 447 5.36 25.04 -66.55
N TRP A 448 5.92 26.21 -66.29
CA TRP A 448 7.36 26.45 -66.26
C TRP A 448 8.05 25.61 -65.18
N ARG A 449 7.44 25.48 -63.99
CA ARG A 449 7.88 24.53 -62.97
C ARG A 449 7.93 23.10 -63.49
N ARG A 450 6.83 22.61 -64.07
CA ARG A 450 6.75 21.22 -64.59
C ARG A 450 7.76 20.95 -65.69
N ARG A 451 8.15 21.97 -66.46
CA ARG A 451 9.18 21.90 -67.50
C ARG A 451 10.60 22.15 -66.97
N GLY A 452 10.78 22.34 -65.66
CA GLY A 452 12.09 22.56 -65.04
C GLY A 452 12.71 23.94 -65.30
N LEU A 453 11.95 24.88 -65.87
CA LEU A 453 12.43 26.24 -66.15
C LEU A 453 12.50 27.09 -64.87
N LEU A 454 11.60 26.84 -63.92
CA LEU A 454 11.58 27.51 -62.62
C LEU A 454 11.95 26.53 -61.50
N ARG A 455 12.91 26.92 -60.68
CA ARG A 455 13.19 26.23 -59.41
C ARG A 455 12.10 26.56 -58.41
N ALA A 456 11.51 25.52 -57.83
CA ALA A 456 10.37 25.62 -56.95
C ALA A 456 10.63 24.83 -55.66
N HIS A 457 10.36 25.46 -54.53
CA HIS A 457 10.52 24.87 -53.21
C HIS A 457 9.13 24.52 -52.65
N PRO A 458 8.89 23.26 -52.25
CA PRO A 458 7.62 22.89 -51.64
C PRO A 458 7.46 23.61 -50.31
N VAL A 459 6.30 24.24 -50.10
CA VAL A 459 5.95 24.93 -48.86
C VAL A 459 5.32 23.96 -47.87
N ASN A 460 4.51 23.03 -48.38
CA ASN A 460 3.76 22.06 -47.61
C ASN A 460 3.50 20.79 -48.44
N ASP A 461 2.87 19.81 -47.79
CA ASP A 461 2.56 18.52 -48.41
C ASP A 461 1.31 18.54 -49.31
N ARG A 462 0.70 19.72 -49.51
CA ARG A 462 -0.51 19.90 -50.35
C ARG A 462 -0.19 20.33 -51.78
N GLY A 463 1.10 20.49 -52.10
CA GLY A 463 1.54 20.90 -53.44
C GLY A 463 1.59 22.41 -53.63
N ASP A 464 1.71 23.19 -52.56
CA ASP A 464 2.01 24.62 -52.64
C ASP A 464 3.52 24.83 -52.80
N PHE A 465 3.91 25.75 -53.70
CA PHE A 465 5.31 26.02 -54.02
C PHE A 465 5.61 27.51 -53.99
N LEU A 466 6.82 27.86 -53.54
CA LEU A 466 7.43 29.19 -53.75
C LEU A 466 8.58 29.04 -54.73
N TYR A 467 8.86 30.11 -55.47
CA TYR A 467 9.78 30.05 -56.61
C TYR A 467 11.02 30.91 -56.37
N GLU A 468 12.16 30.35 -56.73
CA GLU A 468 13.41 31.09 -56.86
C GLU A 468 13.41 31.81 -58.22
N ILE A 469 13.87 33.05 -58.24
CA ILE A 469 14.05 33.79 -59.50
C ILE A 469 15.42 33.42 -60.06
N PRO A 470 15.51 32.82 -61.26
CA PRO A 470 16.79 32.55 -61.89
C PRO A 470 17.54 33.86 -62.17
N PRO A 471 18.87 33.92 -61.93
CA PRO A 471 19.67 35.12 -62.20
C PRO A 471 19.82 35.44 -63.70
N GLN A 472 19.43 34.54 -64.59
CA GLN A 472 19.31 34.81 -66.03
C GLN A 472 17.82 34.82 -66.39
N ASP A 473 17.39 35.86 -67.11
CA ASP A 473 15.99 36.06 -67.45
C ASP A 473 15.36 34.80 -68.07
N LEU A 474 14.29 34.34 -67.44
CA LEU A 474 13.43 33.32 -68.01
C LEU A 474 12.92 33.79 -69.37
N PRO A 475 12.78 32.88 -70.34
CA PRO A 475 12.26 33.24 -71.65
C PRO A 475 10.94 34.03 -71.54
N ALA A 476 10.93 35.22 -72.14
CA ALA A 476 9.73 36.04 -72.23
C ALA A 476 8.58 35.25 -72.87
N LYS A 477 7.35 35.70 -72.59
CA LYS A 477 6.10 35.20 -73.17
C LYS A 477 6.32 34.89 -74.67
N PHE A 478 6.13 33.63 -75.07
CA PHE A 478 6.36 33.03 -76.41
C PHE A 478 7.73 32.42 -76.77
N ALA A 479 8.75 32.37 -75.90
CA ALA A 479 10.04 31.79 -76.34
C ALA A 479 10.04 30.27 -76.62
N HIS A 480 8.97 29.54 -76.29
CA HIS A 480 8.78 28.14 -76.71
C HIS A 480 8.38 28.00 -78.21
N LYS A 481 8.31 29.12 -78.96
CA LYS A 481 8.19 29.16 -80.42
C LYS A 481 9.55 29.34 -81.11
N LEU A 482 10.62 28.75 -80.59
CA LEU A 482 11.82 28.55 -81.42
C LEU A 482 11.47 27.51 -82.50
N VAL A 483 11.56 27.96 -83.75
CA VAL A 483 11.38 27.15 -84.96
C VAL A 483 12.35 25.97 -84.89
N TYR A 484 11.85 24.74 -85.05
CA TYR A 484 12.69 23.59 -85.36
C TYR A 484 13.35 23.86 -86.71
N GLN A 485 14.60 24.32 -86.73
CA GLN A 485 15.45 24.15 -87.90
C GLN A 485 15.91 22.69 -87.90
N VAL A 486 15.30 21.90 -88.80
CA VAL A 486 15.85 20.64 -89.24
C VAL A 486 16.96 21.00 -90.24
N ASP A 487 18.21 20.80 -89.89
CA ASP A 487 19.31 20.91 -90.86
C ASP A 487 19.11 19.85 -91.97
N PRO A 488 19.27 20.20 -93.25
CA PRO A 488 19.18 19.24 -94.34
C PRO A 488 20.40 18.33 -94.31
N VAL A 489 20.16 17.02 -94.26
CA VAL A 489 21.19 16.01 -94.50
C VAL A 489 21.71 16.20 -95.92
N ILE A 490 22.96 16.61 -96.05
CA ILE A 490 23.70 16.59 -97.31
C ILE A 490 24.13 15.14 -97.56
N THR A 491 23.81 14.70 -98.78
CA THR A 491 24.07 13.43 -99.48
C THR A 491 25.18 12.53 -98.98
#